data_AF-A0A9D4HRP1-F1
#
_entry.id   AF-A0A9D4HRP1-F1
#
_cell.length_a   1.000
_cell.length_b   1.000
_cell.length_c   1.000
_cell.angle_alpha   90.00
_cell.angle_beta   90.00
_cell.angle_gamma   90.00
#
_symmetry.space_group_name_H-M   'P 1'
#
loop_
_entity.id
_entity.type
_entity.pdbx_description
1 polymer ?
#
loop_
_entity_poly.entity_id
_entity_poly.type
_entity_poly.pdbx_seq_one_letter_code
_entity_poly.pdbx_strand_id
1 'polypeptide(L)' 'MSHQTIKPAAVTSAHLICYDHEHDLMPLVFANCHYSFEMGVGSKIEYDFVGLERQLMDRLLYSKSKIEITAFLEVII' A
#
# COMPACT_ATOMS: atom_id res chain seq x y z
N MET A 1 -10.74 -16.28 0.47
CA MET A 1 -10.34 -16.47 -0.94
C MET A 1 -8.91 -16.97 -0.96
N SER A 2 -8.61 -18.02 -1.73
CA SER A 2 -7.30 -18.68 -1.71
C SER A 2 -6.23 -17.78 -2.32
N HIS A 3 -5.32 -17.23 -1.50
CA HIS A 3 -4.12 -16.58 -2.01
C HIS A 3 -3.31 -17.61 -2.81
N GLN A 4 -3.10 -17.33 -4.10
CA GLN A 4 -2.28 -18.18 -4.95
C GLN A 4 -0.84 -18.08 -4.48
N THR A 5 -0.20 -19.22 -4.24
CA THR A 5 1.23 -19.30 -3.94
C THR A 5 2.00 -19.55 -5.23
N ILE A 6 3.04 -18.77 -5.50
CA ILE A 6 3.88 -18.90 -6.68
C ILE A 6 5.35 -19.11 -6.30
N LYS A 7 6.05 -19.90 -7.12
CA LYS A 7 7.49 -20.10 -6.99
C LYS A 7 8.25 -18.87 -7.50
N PRO A 8 9.45 -18.55 -6.96
CA PRO A 8 10.23 -17.37 -7.38
C PRO A 8 10.55 -17.36 -8.88
N ALA A 9 10.82 -18.52 -9.47
CA ALA A 9 11.11 -18.66 -10.90
C ALA A 9 9.91 -18.37 -11.83
N ALA A 10 8.69 -18.32 -11.29
CA ALA A 10 7.45 -18.06 -12.03
C ALA A 10 6.86 -16.67 -11.72
N VAL A 11 7.60 -15.81 -11.00
CA VAL A 11 7.17 -14.45 -10.67
C VAL A 11 7.13 -13.61 -11.95
N THR A 12 6.07 -12.81 -12.06
CA THR A 12 5.91 -11.81 -13.12
C THR A 12 5.56 -10.47 -12.48
N SER A 13 5.62 -9.37 -13.24
CA SER A 13 5.31 -8.03 -12.72
C SER A 13 3.91 -7.94 -12.06
N ALA A 14 2.92 -8.69 -12.55
CA ALA A 14 1.59 -8.74 -11.97
C ALA A 14 1.55 -9.27 -10.52
N HIS A 15 2.55 -10.07 -10.13
CA HIS A 15 2.69 -10.62 -8.79
C HIS A 15 3.46 -9.71 -7.84
N LEU A 16 4.17 -8.71 -8.36
CA LEU A 16 4.94 -7.77 -7.57
C LEU A 16 4.08 -6.57 -7.16
N ILE A 17 4.41 -5.98 -6.03
CA ILE A 17 3.86 -4.71 -5.62
C ILE A 17 4.68 -3.64 -6.33
N CYS A 18 4.10 -3.05 -7.37
CA CYS A 18 4.69 -1.96 -8.13
C CYS A 18 3.73 -0.77 -8.09
N TYR A 19 4.24 0.40 -7.74
CA TYR A 19 3.49 1.66 -7.73
C TYR A 19 4.46 2.81 -8.00
N ASP A 20 3.93 3.89 -8.55
CA ASP A 20 4.60 5.19 -8.63
C ASP A 20 4.19 6.04 -7.43
N HIS A 21 5.17 6.58 -6.70
CA HIS A 21 4.89 7.35 -5.49
C HIS A 21 4.02 8.59 -5.77
N GLU A 22 4.33 9.33 -6.84
CA GLU A 22 3.65 10.59 -7.15
C GLU A 22 2.30 10.38 -7.81
N HIS A 23 2.17 9.36 -8.65
CA HIS A 23 0.96 9.14 -9.43
C HIS A 23 -0.05 8.22 -8.74
N ASP A 24 0.42 7.29 -7.89
CA ASP A 24 -0.45 6.30 -7.24
C ASP A 24 -0.65 6.60 -5.75
N LEU A 25 0.42 6.92 -5.01
CA LEU A 25 0.34 7.10 -3.55
C LEU A 25 -0.09 8.50 -3.13
N MET A 26 0.48 9.55 -3.72
CA MET A 26 0.15 10.93 -3.35
C MET A 26 -1.33 11.26 -3.50
N PRO A 27 -2.04 10.84 -4.57
CA PRO A 27 -3.49 11.05 -4.67
C PRO A 27 -4.28 10.35 -3.57
N LEU A 28 -3.85 9.16 -3.13
CA LEU A 28 -4.47 8.46 -1.99
C LEU A 28 -4.29 9.21 -0.68
N VAL A 29 -3.08 9.73 -0.44
CA VAL A 29 -2.79 10.52 0.77
C VAL A 29 -3.64 11.78 0.80
N PHE A 30 -3.71 12.52 -0.31
CA PHE A 30 -4.53 13.73 -0.40
C PHE A 30 -6.03 13.47 -0.29
N ALA A 31 -6.53 12.37 -0.87
CA ALA A 31 -7.94 12.00 -0.78
C ALA A 31 -8.38 11.66 0.66
N ASN A 32 -7.46 11.23 1.52
CA ASN A 32 -7.74 10.93 2.93
C ASN A 32 -7.29 12.07 3.87
N CYS A 33 -6.90 13.22 3.32
CA CYS A 33 -6.54 14.40 4.07
C CYS A 33 -7.78 15.29 4.27
N HIS A 34 -8.24 15.40 5.51
CA HIS A 34 -9.35 16.24 5.91
C HIS A 34 -8.86 17.60 6.38
N TYR A 35 -9.27 18.62 5.64
CA TYR A 35 -9.01 20.01 5.99
C TYR A 35 -10.26 20.61 6.64
N SER A 36 -10.09 21.08 7.87
CA SER A 36 -11.12 21.87 8.55
C SER A 36 -10.53 23.20 8.99
N PHE A 37 -11.39 24.19 9.15
CA PHE A 37 -11.01 25.50 9.65
C PHE A 37 -11.89 25.85 10.83
N GLU A 38 -11.26 26.18 11.94
CA GLU A 38 -11.94 26.57 13.18
C GLU A 38 -11.56 28.02 13.52
N MET A 39 -12.56 28.89 13.64
CA MET A 39 -12.36 30.30 13.98
C MET A 39 -11.62 30.43 15.31
N GLY A 40 -10.48 31.14 15.32
CA GLY A 40 -9.63 31.33 16.50
C GLY A 40 -8.58 30.23 16.74
N VAL A 41 -8.66 29.10 16.03
CA VAL A 41 -7.69 27.99 16.09
C VAL A 41 -6.90 27.88 14.78
N GLY A 42 -7.52 28.21 13.65
CA GLY A 42 -6.91 28.20 12.32
C GLY A 42 -7.23 26.93 11.53
N SER A 43 -6.38 26.62 10.56
CA SER A 43 -6.52 25.42 9.72
C SER A 43 -6.05 24.19 10.47
N LYS A 44 -6.89 23.16 10.48
CA LYS A 44 -6.62 21.85 11.06
C LYS A 44 -6.56 20.82 9.95
N ILE A 45 -5.53 19.98 9.98
CA ILE A 45 -5.27 18.92 9.02
C ILE A 45 -5.36 17.59 9.77
N GLU A 46 -6.24 16.72 9.35
CA GLU A 46 -6.41 15.38 9.89
C GLU A 46 -6.35 14.34 8.78
N TYR A 47 -5.84 13.16 9.07
CA TYR A 47 -5.78 12.07 8.09
C TYR A 47 -6.67 10.92 8.53
N ASP A 48 -7.50 10.43 7.62
CA ASP A 48 -8.21 9.16 7.81
C ASP A 48 -7.25 7.99 7.48
N PHE A 49 -6.46 7.61 8.48
CA PHE A 49 -5.53 6.48 8.35
C PHE A 49 -6.25 5.15 8.09
N VAL A 50 -7.48 4.99 8.60
CA VAL A 50 -8.26 3.76 8.40
C VAL A 50 -8.72 3.66 6.95
N GLY A 51 -9.23 4.76 6.40
CA GLY A 51 -9.59 4.88 4.98
C GLY A 51 -8.38 4.70 4.07
N LEU A 52 -7.24 5.31 4.43
CA LEU A 52 -5.99 5.19 3.68
C LEU A 52 -5.47 3.75 3.66
N GLU A 53 -5.39 3.09 4.82
CA GLU A 53 -4.96 1.69 4.94
C GLU A 53 -5.85 0.79 4.07
N ARG A 54 -7.18 0.92 4.17
CA ARG A 54 -8.10 0.11 3.37
C ARG A 54 -7.86 0.28 1.88
N GLN A 55 -7.72 1.53 1.40
CA GLN A 55 -7.49 1.80 -0.02
C GLN A 55 -6.14 1.26 -0.50
N LEU A 56 -5.09 1.31 0.33
CA LEU A 56 -3.79 0.71 0.03
C LEU A 56 -3.88 -0.81 -0.04
N MET A 57 -4.55 -1.45 0.93
CA MET A 57 -4.77 -2.90 0.93
C MET A 57 -5.51 -3.35 -0.34
N ASP A 58 -6.61 -2.66 -0.67
CA ASP A 58 -7.47 -3.02 -1.81
C ASP A 58 -6.73 -2.89 -3.15
N ARG A 59 -5.97 -1.80 -3.34
CA ARG A 59 -5.30 -1.51 -4.61
C ARG A 59 -3.98 -2.27 -4.79
N LEU A 60 -3.20 -2.41 -3.71
CA LEU A 60 -1.83 -2.93 -3.81
C LEU A 60 -1.73 -4.40 -3.43
N LEU A 61 -2.47 -4.86 -2.42
CA LEU A 61 -2.22 -6.17 -1.78
C LEU A 61 -3.27 -7.24 -2.06
N TYR A 62 -4.56 -6.89 -2.18
CA TYR A 62 -5.64 -7.88 -2.20
C TYR A 62 -5.59 -8.84 -3.41
N SER A 63 -5.01 -8.39 -4.53
CA SER A 63 -4.88 -9.20 -5.76
C SER A 63 -3.54 -9.93 -5.89
N LYS A 64 -2.64 -9.83 -4.89
CA LYS A 64 -1.25 -10.30 -5.04
C LYS A 64 -1.10 -11.74 -4.55
N SER A 65 -0.27 -12.48 -5.29
CA SER A 65 0.11 -13.86 -4.97
C SER A 65 1.18 -13.88 -3.89
N LYS A 66 1.15 -14.90 -3.02
CA LYS A 66 2.22 -15.16 -2.06
C LYS A 66 3.41 -15.77 -2.80
N ILE A 67 4.61 -15.20 -2.65
CA ILE A 67 5.82 -15.75 -3.25
C ILE A 67 6.47 -16.70 -2.24
N GLU A 68 6.62 -17.97 -2.60
CA GLU A 68 7.25 -18.99 -1.76
C GLU A 68 8.77 -18.96 -1.93
N ILE A 69 9.44 -18.07 -1.20
CA ILE A 69 10.90 -18.00 -1.20
C ILE A 69 11.44 -19.07 -0.25
N THR A 70 11.78 -20.24 -0.80
CA THR A 70 12.52 -21.28 -0.07
C THR A 70 14.02 -21.10 -0.31
N ALA A 71 14.62 -20.06 0.27
CA ALA A 71 16.08 -19.90 0.29
C ALA A 71 16.51 -19.11 1.52
N PHE A 72 17.52 -19.64 2.23
CA PHE A 72 18.06 -19.16 3.50
C PHE A 72 18.33 -17.65 3.46
N LEU A 73 17.71 -16.92 4.38
CA LEU A 73 18.08 -15.54 4.67
C LEU A 73 19.43 -15.55 5.40
N GLU A 74 20.54 -15.58 4.66
CA GLU A 74 21.76 -14.97 5.18
C GLU A 74 21.55 -13.45 5.12
N VAL A 75 20.93 -12.94 6.18
CA VAL A 75 20.85 -11.53 6.48
C VAL A 75 22.27 -11.03 6.70
N ILE A 76 22.85 -10.35 5.70
CA ILE A 76 24.01 -9.49 5.91
C ILE A 76 23.47 -8.21 6.54
N ILE A 77 23.58 -8.11 7.87
CA ILE A 77 23.59 -6.84 8.62
C ILE A 77 25.05 -6.55 8.96
#